data_AF-A0A9Q1E7Q6-F1
#
_entry.id   AF-A0A9Q1E7Q6-F1
#
_cell.length_a   1.000
_cell.length_b   1.000
_cell.length_c   1.000
_cell.angle_alpha   90.00
_cell.angle_beta   90.00
_cell.angle_gamma   90.00
#
_symmetry.space_group_name_H-M   'P 1'
#
loop_
_entity.id
_entity.type
_entity.pdbx_description
1 polymer ?
#
loop_
_entity_poly.entity_id
_entity_poly.type
_entity_poly.pdbx_seq_one_letter_code
_entity_poly.pdbx_strand_id
1 'polypeptide(L)'
;MKVTLQHRQDLVHDPQRTTDVFKTFPRFLDVKGLLNQDFLLLFGDETAPKLLEKWDTAFKPKVIKEAKHLTQSSELCRLLRAAEKLAENDDSTGRKRAKISASDAVDKIVHFHKSCCSIDEHLQGRVGNQPYILAVGRTKNRIDTFYIVVDKRLIPCQASSSLGAFDELFKSHYVFNLSYDESLVQLYTFIQTTIYNIDVATTDESPRVCEFRAKVLN
;
A
#
# COMPACT_ATOMS: atom_id res chain seq x y z
N MET A 1 -4.13 -22.66 -12.95
CA MET A 1 -3.98 -21.29 -12.42
C MET A 1 -4.00 -20.19 -13.49
N LYS A 2 -3.35 -20.35 -14.66
CA LYS A 2 -3.47 -19.35 -15.76
C LYS A 2 -4.90 -19.20 -16.32
N VAL A 3 -5.61 -20.32 -16.51
CA VAL A 3 -6.99 -20.31 -17.03
C VAL A 3 -7.97 -19.57 -16.11
N THR A 4 -7.79 -19.68 -14.79
CA THR A 4 -8.60 -18.96 -13.80
C THR A 4 -8.24 -17.48 -13.71
N LEU A 5 -7.03 -17.07 -14.12
CA LEU A 5 -6.65 -15.65 -14.15
C LEU A 5 -7.43 -14.88 -15.21
N GLN A 6 -7.54 -15.40 -16.43
CA GLN A 6 -8.29 -14.70 -17.48
C GLN A 6 -9.74 -14.47 -17.06
N HIS A 7 -10.40 -15.53 -16.58
CA HIS A 7 -11.78 -15.42 -16.10
C HIS A 7 -11.93 -14.43 -14.93
N ARG A 8 -10.92 -14.34 -14.04
CA ARG A 8 -10.89 -13.35 -12.96
C ARG A 8 -10.75 -11.92 -13.50
N GLN A 9 -9.84 -11.71 -14.44
CA GLN A 9 -9.63 -10.40 -15.05
C GLN A 9 -10.89 -9.94 -15.80
N ASP A 10 -11.50 -10.83 -16.58
CA ASP A 10 -12.76 -10.52 -17.27
C ASP A 10 -13.88 -10.11 -16.29
N LEU A 11 -13.95 -10.75 -15.12
CA LEU A 11 -14.93 -10.42 -14.07
C LEU A 11 -14.64 -9.09 -13.37
N VAL A 12 -13.36 -8.83 -13.07
CA VAL A 12 -12.90 -7.64 -12.35
C VAL A 12 -13.09 -6.38 -13.20
N HIS A 13 -12.90 -6.49 -14.52
CA HIS A 13 -13.10 -5.42 -15.49
C HIS A 13 -14.55 -5.26 -15.96
N ASP A 14 -15.47 -6.14 -15.53
CA ASP A 14 -16.91 -6.01 -15.79
C ASP A 14 -17.56 -5.06 -14.76
N PRO A 15 -17.97 -3.84 -15.15
CA PRO A 15 -18.50 -2.84 -14.22
C PRO A 15 -19.76 -3.29 -13.47
N GLN A 16 -20.48 -4.29 -13.96
CA GLN A 16 -21.68 -4.82 -13.30
C GLN A 16 -21.38 -5.93 -12.30
N ARG A 17 -20.16 -6.50 -12.32
CA ARG A 17 -19.82 -7.72 -11.56
C ARG A 17 -18.57 -7.60 -10.69
N THR A 18 -17.87 -6.46 -10.71
CA THR A 18 -16.66 -6.24 -9.90
C THR A 18 -16.88 -6.52 -8.40
N THR A 19 -18.07 -6.25 -7.86
CA THR A 19 -18.41 -6.52 -6.44
C THR A 19 -18.63 -8.00 -6.11
N ASP A 20 -18.75 -8.86 -7.13
CA ASP A 20 -18.93 -10.31 -6.97
C ASP A 20 -17.61 -11.09 -7.05
N VAL A 21 -16.46 -10.41 -7.20
CA VAL A 21 -15.16 -11.08 -7.31
C VAL A 21 -14.89 -12.00 -6.13
N PHE A 22 -15.17 -11.55 -4.89
CA PHE A 22 -14.97 -12.36 -3.69
C PHE A 22 -16.06 -13.42 -3.48
N LYS A 23 -17.23 -13.28 -4.12
CA LYS A 23 -18.24 -14.34 -4.13
C LYS A 23 -17.85 -15.46 -5.08
N THR A 24 -17.29 -15.10 -6.24
CA THR A 24 -16.88 -16.05 -7.28
C THR A 24 -15.54 -16.71 -6.94
N PHE A 25 -14.62 -15.97 -6.32
CA PHE A 25 -13.29 -16.43 -5.93
C PHE A 25 -13.06 -16.26 -4.42
N PRO A 26 -13.79 -17.03 -3.57
CA PRO A 26 -13.69 -16.90 -2.12
C PRO A 26 -12.30 -17.26 -1.57
N ARG A 27 -11.47 -17.94 -2.37
CA ARG A 27 -10.13 -18.35 -1.96
C ARG A 27 -9.18 -17.19 -1.66
N PHE A 28 -9.45 -16.00 -2.20
CA PHE A 28 -8.71 -14.79 -1.81
C PHE A 28 -8.93 -14.40 -0.34
N LEU A 29 -9.97 -14.92 0.32
CA LEU A 29 -10.30 -14.59 1.71
C LEU A 29 -9.68 -15.57 2.73
N ASP A 30 -9.25 -16.76 2.30
CA ASP A 30 -8.73 -17.81 3.19
C ASP A 30 -7.33 -18.33 2.82
N VAL A 31 -6.81 -18.04 1.61
CA VAL A 31 -5.46 -18.45 1.19
C VAL A 31 -4.53 -17.24 1.04
N LYS A 32 -3.46 -17.23 1.84
CA LYS A 32 -2.38 -16.25 1.73
C LYS A 32 -1.62 -16.41 0.41
N GLY A 33 -1.17 -15.29 -0.15
CA GLY A 33 -0.26 -15.27 -1.31
C GLY A 33 -0.93 -15.37 -2.67
N LEU A 34 -2.25 -15.62 -2.75
CA LEU A 34 -2.96 -15.60 -4.04
C LEU A 34 -2.90 -14.22 -4.73
N LEU A 35 -2.93 -13.14 -3.95
CA LEU A 35 -2.77 -11.79 -4.45
C LEU A 35 -1.40 -11.60 -5.12
N ASN A 36 -0.33 -12.01 -4.44
CA ASN A 36 1.03 -11.95 -4.98
C ASN A 36 1.18 -12.83 -6.22
N GLN A 37 0.57 -14.00 -6.21
CA GLN A 37 0.59 -14.92 -7.34
C GLN A 37 -0.09 -14.34 -8.58
N ASP A 38 -1.26 -13.72 -8.41
CA ASP A 38 -1.96 -13.09 -9.53
C ASP A 38 -1.19 -11.90 -10.08
N PHE A 39 -0.64 -11.06 -9.21
CA PHE A 39 0.22 -9.96 -9.63
C PHE A 39 1.45 -10.46 -10.39
N LEU A 40 2.09 -11.53 -9.91
CA LEU A 40 3.21 -12.19 -10.61
C LEU A 40 2.81 -12.68 -11.99
N LEU A 41 1.61 -13.23 -12.15
CA LEU A 41 1.12 -13.68 -13.46
C LEU A 41 0.77 -12.51 -14.40
N LEU A 42 0.39 -11.35 -13.87
CA LEU A 42 0.07 -10.14 -14.65
C LEU A 42 1.34 -9.40 -15.12
N PHE A 43 2.35 -9.25 -14.25
CA PHE A 43 3.50 -8.38 -14.49
C PHE A 43 4.85 -9.09 -14.61
N GLY A 44 4.89 -10.40 -14.37
CA GLY A 44 6.10 -11.21 -14.45
C GLY A 44 7.01 -11.12 -13.21
N ASP A 45 7.99 -12.01 -13.19
CA ASP A 45 8.99 -12.18 -12.13
C ASP A 45 9.98 -11.03 -12.04
N GLU A 46 10.21 -10.30 -13.13
CA GLU A 46 11.06 -9.09 -13.10
C GLU A 46 10.39 -7.91 -12.37
N THR A 47 9.06 -7.83 -12.39
CA THR A 47 8.32 -6.67 -11.86
C THR A 47 7.75 -6.92 -10.48
N ALA A 48 7.24 -8.12 -10.22
CA ALA A 48 6.59 -8.48 -8.96
C ALA A 48 7.40 -8.25 -7.66
N PRO A 49 8.74 -8.43 -7.64
CA PRO A 49 9.52 -8.25 -6.42
C PRO A 49 10.18 -6.86 -6.29
N LYS A 50 10.05 -5.98 -7.29
CA LYS A 50 10.83 -4.72 -7.40
C LYS A 50 10.80 -3.85 -6.16
N LEU A 51 9.63 -3.66 -5.53
CA LEU A 51 9.53 -2.85 -4.33
C LEU A 51 10.33 -3.46 -3.19
N LEU A 52 10.13 -4.74 -2.88
CA LEU A 52 10.79 -5.39 -1.76
C LEU A 52 12.31 -5.55 -2.00
N GLU A 53 12.75 -5.75 -3.23
CA GLU A 53 14.18 -5.90 -3.56
C GLU A 53 14.94 -4.57 -3.55
N LYS A 54 14.33 -3.51 -4.07
CA LYS A 54 15.01 -2.24 -4.32
C LYS A 54 14.74 -1.18 -3.27
N TRP A 55 13.72 -1.33 -2.43
CA TRP A 55 13.34 -0.28 -1.48
C TRP A 55 14.47 0.07 -0.53
N ASP A 56 15.01 -0.89 0.22
CA ASP A 56 16.03 -0.59 1.24
C ASP A 56 17.38 -0.19 0.64
N THR A 57 17.72 -0.72 -0.54
CA THR A 57 19.06 -0.56 -1.15
C THR A 57 19.15 0.65 -2.09
N ALA A 58 18.15 0.86 -2.95
CA ALA A 58 18.20 1.87 -4.00
C ALA A 58 17.35 3.11 -3.69
N PHE A 59 16.14 2.92 -3.17
CA PHE A 59 15.16 4.00 -3.06
C PHE A 59 15.22 4.71 -1.69
N LYS A 60 15.16 3.97 -0.59
CA LYS A 60 15.10 4.51 0.78
C LYS A 60 16.23 5.50 1.09
N PRO A 61 17.52 5.23 0.79
CA PRO A 61 18.59 6.18 1.06
C PRO A 61 18.43 7.50 0.28
N LYS A 62 17.97 7.42 -0.97
CA LYS A 62 17.75 8.58 -1.83
C LYS A 62 16.54 9.40 -1.41
N VAL A 63 15.44 8.74 -1.04
CA VAL A 63 14.25 9.40 -0.46
C VAL A 63 14.63 10.13 0.83
N ILE A 64 15.42 9.50 1.71
CA ILE A 64 15.92 10.13 2.95
C ILE A 64 16.79 11.36 2.64
N LYS A 65 17.72 11.23 1.67
CA LYS A 65 18.58 12.34 1.23
C LYS A 65 17.74 13.53 0.75
N GLU A 66 16.79 13.31 -0.15
CA GLU A 66 15.92 14.37 -0.66
C GLU A 66 15.04 14.97 0.43
N ALA A 67 14.52 14.15 1.35
CA ALA A 67 13.71 14.60 2.47
C ALA A 67 14.49 15.53 3.43
N LYS A 68 15.82 15.37 3.56
CA LYS A 68 16.67 16.28 4.36
C LYS A 68 16.77 17.69 3.79
N HIS A 69 16.52 17.87 2.49
CA HIS A 69 16.53 19.18 1.84
C HIS A 69 15.20 19.94 1.97
N LEU A 70 14.16 19.30 2.50
CA LEU A 70 12.87 19.95 2.76
C LEU A 70 12.92 20.80 4.04
N THR A 71 11.95 21.70 4.17
CA THR A 71 11.76 22.50 5.39
C THR A 71 11.58 21.57 6.59
N GLN A 72 12.50 21.69 7.55
CA GLN A 72 12.58 20.82 8.71
C GLN A 72 11.44 21.12 9.70
N SER A 73 10.31 20.44 9.50
CA SER A 73 9.22 20.38 10.48
C SER A 73 9.50 19.33 11.55
N SER A 74 8.86 19.45 12.72
CA SER A 74 8.96 18.44 13.78
C SER A 74 8.54 17.04 13.31
N GLU A 75 7.47 16.97 12.50
CA GLU A 75 6.97 15.73 11.91
C GLU A 75 8.00 15.11 10.95
N LEU A 76 8.60 15.92 10.05
CA LEU A 76 9.61 15.45 9.11
C LEU A 76 10.87 14.96 9.84
N CYS A 77 11.36 15.71 10.84
CA CYS A 77 12.49 15.30 11.67
C CYS A 77 12.23 13.96 12.36
N ARG A 78 11.01 13.73 12.87
CA ARG A 78 10.60 12.46 13.49
C ARG A 78 10.61 11.32 12.47
N LEU A 79 10.05 11.54 11.28
CA LEU A 79 10.03 10.55 10.21
C LEU A 79 11.44 10.20 9.71
N LEU A 80 12.32 11.19 9.55
CA LEU A 80 13.72 10.98 9.17
C LEU A 80 14.45 10.12 10.21
N ARG A 81 14.32 10.44 11.50
CA ARG A 81 14.91 9.64 12.58
C ARG A 81 14.39 8.20 12.58
N ALA A 82 13.09 8.00 12.38
CA ALA A 82 12.48 6.67 12.30
C ALA A 82 12.91 5.90 11.04
N ALA A 83 13.16 6.58 9.93
CA ALA A 83 13.62 5.95 8.70
C ALA A 83 15.11 5.54 8.78
N GLU A 84 15.93 6.33 9.48
CA GLU A 84 17.37 6.09 9.67
C GLU A 84 17.68 5.11 10.79
N LYS A 85 16.88 5.10 11.86
CA LYS A 85 16.99 4.10 12.94
C LYS A 85 16.05 2.94 12.68
N LEU A 86 16.59 1.74 12.49
CA LEU A 86 15.85 0.53 12.84
C LEU A 86 15.66 0.53 14.36
N ALA A 87 14.51 1.01 14.83
CA ALA A 87 13.91 0.89 16.17
C ALA A 87 13.81 2.14 17.08
N GLU A 88 12.62 2.18 17.71
CA GLU A 88 12.14 2.86 18.94
C GLU A 88 11.57 4.30 18.91
N ASN A 89 10.22 4.32 19.04
CA ASN A 89 9.26 5.23 19.73
C ASN A 89 9.40 6.77 19.63
N ASP A 90 8.30 7.47 19.35
CA ASP A 90 7.35 7.99 20.36
C ASP A 90 6.21 8.81 19.71
N ASP A 91 5.05 8.83 20.36
CA ASP A 91 3.77 9.39 19.92
C ASP A 91 3.70 10.90 20.21
N SER A 92 3.52 11.73 19.19
CA SER A 92 2.94 13.07 19.33
C SER A 92 2.52 13.64 17.98
N THR A 93 1.19 13.76 17.82
CA THR A 93 0.54 14.39 16.68
C THR A 93 0.60 15.92 16.81
N GLY A 94 1.41 16.57 15.98
CA GLY A 94 1.44 18.02 15.82
C GLY A 94 0.79 18.43 14.49
N ARG A 95 -0.35 19.14 14.56
CA ARG A 95 -1.14 19.64 13.42
C ARG A 95 -0.51 20.88 12.78
N LYS A 96 -0.38 20.92 11.45
CA LYS A 96 -0.58 22.12 10.60
C LYS A 96 -1.10 21.74 9.20
N ARG A 97 -2.13 22.45 8.72
CA ARG A 97 -2.70 22.45 7.35
C ARG A 97 -1.70 23.12 6.37
N ALA A 98 -1.57 22.79 5.08
CA ALA A 98 -2.46 22.18 4.08
C ALA A 98 -1.69 21.24 3.10
N LYS A 99 -2.43 20.52 2.23
CA LYS A 99 -2.09 19.20 1.63
C LYS A 99 -2.11 18.09 2.70
N ILE A 100 -2.52 16.88 2.31
CA ILE A 100 -2.66 15.76 3.26
C ILE A 100 -1.38 15.64 4.09
N SER A 101 -1.49 15.71 5.42
CA SER A 101 -0.31 15.57 6.28
C SER A 101 0.22 14.13 6.19
N ALA A 102 1.47 13.89 6.56
CA ALA A 102 1.98 12.52 6.56
C ALA A 102 1.16 11.63 7.51
N SER A 103 0.73 12.18 8.64
CA SER A 103 -0.19 11.51 9.58
C SER A 103 -1.55 11.19 8.95
N ASP A 104 -2.19 12.15 8.26
CA ASP A 104 -3.47 11.91 7.57
C ASP A 104 -3.32 10.87 6.44
N ALA A 105 -2.16 10.85 5.76
CA ALA A 105 -1.87 9.87 4.72
C ALA A 105 -1.70 8.45 5.30
N VAL A 106 -1.00 8.32 6.44
CA VAL A 106 -0.88 7.06 7.16
C VAL A 106 -2.25 6.56 7.62
N ASP A 107 -3.11 7.44 8.12
CA ASP A 107 -4.47 7.11 8.52
C ASP A 107 -5.36 6.70 7.34
N LYS A 108 -4.96 6.93 6.08
CA LYS A 108 -5.65 6.38 4.92
C LYS A 108 -5.09 5.03 4.44
N ILE A 109 -3.85 4.70 4.83
CA ILE A 109 -3.14 3.52 4.35
C ILE A 109 -3.24 2.36 5.34
N VAL A 110 -3.07 2.62 6.64
CA VAL A 110 -2.91 1.56 7.65
C VAL A 110 -3.67 1.85 8.93
N HIS A 111 -4.31 0.81 9.44
CA HIS A 111 -5.08 0.85 10.67
C HIS A 111 -4.66 -0.26 11.62
N PHE A 112 -4.30 0.12 12.83
CA PHE A 112 -4.04 -0.84 13.89
C PHE A 112 -5.36 -1.36 14.47
N HIS A 113 -5.46 -2.67 14.63
CA HIS A 113 -6.56 -3.34 15.31
C HIS A 113 -6.02 -4.26 16.40
N LYS A 114 -6.57 -4.14 17.60
CA LYS A 114 -6.12 -4.95 18.74
C LYS A 114 -6.71 -6.37 18.61
N SER A 115 -5.87 -7.40 18.69
CA SER A 115 -6.27 -8.81 18.44
C SER A 115 -7.41 -9.35 19.32
N CYS A 116 -7.77 -8.67 20.42
CA CYS A 116 -8.87 -9.05 21.31
C CYS A 116 -10.18 -8.29 21.06
N CYS A 117 -10.25 -7.45 20.03
CA CYS A 117 -11.44 -6.69 19.67
C CYS A 117 -12.12 -7.32 18.44
N SER A 118 -13.44 -7.17 18.35
CA SER A 118 -14.19 -7.66 17.19
C SER A 118 -13.73 -6.96 15.91
N ILE A 119 -13.29 -7.74 14.93
CA ILE A 119 -12.93 -7.20 13.60
C ILE A 119 -14.20 -6.77 12.86
N ASP A 120 -15.32 -7.47 13.05
CA ASP A 120 -16.59 -7.12 12.38
C ASP A 120 -17.11 -5.75 12.82
N GLU A 121 -16.98 -5.40 14.10
CA GLU A 121 -17.33 -4.07 14.61
C GLU A 121 -16.47 -2.97 13.96
N HIS A 122 -15.16 -3.24 13.78
CA HIS A 122 -14.25 -2.33 13.07
C HIS A 122 -14.69 -2.10 11.62
N LEU A 123 -15.05 -3.19 10.92
CA LEU A 123 -15.44 -3.14 9.51
C LEU A 123 -16.79 -2.44 9.30
N GLN A 124 -17.74 -2.59 10.23
CA GLN A 124 -19.05 -1.94 10.14
C GLN A 124 -18.99 -0.46 10.52
N GLY A 125 -18.15 -0.08 11.47
CA GLY A 125 -18.05 1.30 11.96
C GLY A 125 -17.32 2.27 11.03
N ARG A 126 -16.56 1.79 10.04
CA ARG A 126 -15.79 2.66 9.15
C ARG A 126 -16.57 3.10 7.90
N VAL A 127 -16.61 4.41 7.73
CA VAL A 127 -16.98 5.10 6.48
C VAL A 127 -15.69 5.69 5.91
N GLY A 128 -14.97 4.92 5.11
CA GLY A 128 -13.68 5.33 4.55
C GLY A 128 -13.39 4.61 3.24
N ASN A 129 -12.56 5.22 2.40
CA ASN A 129 -12.19 4.66 1.10
C ASN A 129 -11.33 3.40 1.31
N GLN A 130 -11.75 2.32 0.66
CA GLN A 130 -10.98 1.09 0.53
C GLN A 130 -10.24 1.14 -0.82
N PRO A 131 -9.11 0.42 -0.97
CA PRO A 131 -8.51 -0.52 -0.03
C PRO A 131 -7.56 0.11 1.00
N TYR A 132 -7.38 -0.55 2.15
CA TYR A 132 -6.39 -0.18 3.18
C TYR A 132 -5.84 -1.41 3.92
N ILE A 133 -4.75 -1.23 4.68
CA ILE A 133 -4.13 -2.28 5.50
C ILE A 133 -4.74 -2.29 6.90
N LEU A 134 -5.19 -3.45 7.36
CA LEU A 134 -5.51 -3.72 8.75
C LEU A 134 -4.37 -4.50 9.42
N ALA A 135 -3.61 -3.82 10.27
CA ALA A 135 -2.53 -4.39 11.06
C ALA A 135 -3.09 -4.91 12.40
N VAL A 136 -3.24 -6.23 12.52
CA VAL A 136 -3.80 -6.89 13.70
C VAL A 136 -2.69 -7.32 14.64
N GLY A 137 -2.73 -6.86 15.89
CA GLY A 137 -1.71 -7.19 16.88
C GLY A 137 -2.08 -6.88 18.31
N ARG A 138 -1.21 -7.25 19.25
CA ARG A 138 -1.38 -6.91 20.68
C ARG A 138 -1.15 -5.43 20.95
N THR A 139 -0.15 -4.86 20.30
CA THR A 139 0.25 -3.44 20.37
C THR A 139 0.71 -2.98 19.00
N LYS A 140 0.80 -1.66 18.76
CA LYS A 140 1.33 -1.10 17.51
C LYS A 140 2.76 -1.57 17.18
N ASN A 141 3.52 -1.98 18.21
CA ASN A 141 4.89 -2.49 18.07
C ASN A 141 4.95 -4.03 17.92
N ARG A 142 3.83 -4.72 18.11
CA ARG A 142 3.74 -6.19 18.03
C ARG A 142 2.52 -6.57 17.20
N ILE A 143 2.69 -6.42 15.88
CA ILE A 143 1.72 -6.85 14.88
C ILE A 143 1.89 -8.36 14.66
N ASP A 144 0.78 -9.09 14.74
CA ASP A 144 0.75 -10.54 14.54
C ASP A 144 0.43 -10.88 13.08
N THR A 145 -0.45 -10.11 12.42
CA THR A 145 -0.88 -10.35 11.03
C THR A 145 -1.36 -9.08 10.36
N PHE A 146 -1.21 -9.01 9.03
CA PHE A 146 -1.77 -7.94 8.20
C PHE A 146 -2.89 -8.49 7.30
N TYR A 147 -3.89 -7.66 7.04
CA TYR A 147 -4.94 -7.90 6.05
C TYR A 147 -5.06 -6.70 5.11
N ILE A 148 -5.42 -6.94 3.86
CA ILE A 148 -5.94 -5.90 2.97
C ILE A 148 -7.46 -5.91 3.06
N VAL A 149 -8.06 -4.77 3.39
CA VAL A 149 -9.51 -4.62 3.48
C VAL A 149 -10.05 -4.09 2.16
N VAL A 150 -10.92 -4.88 1.51
CA VAL A 150 -11.59 -4.54 0.25
C VAL A 150 -13.07 -4.93 0.37
N ASP A 151 -13.99 -4.02 0.09
CA ASP A 151 -15.44 -4.17 0.25
C ASP A 151 -15.88 -4.82 1.59
N LYS A 152 -15.27 -4.38 2.70
CA LYS A 152 -15.44 -4.96 4.05
C LYS A 152 -15.09 -6.45 4.13
N ARG A 153 -14.31 -6.97 3.18
CA ARG A 153 -13.71 -8.31 3.21
C ARG A 153 -12.24 -8.21 3.56
N LEU A 154 -11.73 -9.25 4.20
CA LEU A 154 -10.35 -9.35 4.64
C LEU A 154 -9.60 -10.29 3.70
N ILE A 155 -8.59 -9.77 3.03
CA ILE A 155 -7.64 -10.57 2.26
C ILE A 155 -6.41 -10.77 3.15
N PRO A 156 -6.07 -12.02 3.53
CA PRO A 156 -4.96 -12.28 4.41
C PRO A 156 -3.63 -12.04 3.69
N CYS A 157 -2.81 -11.15 4.24
CA CYS A 157 -1.50 -10.90 3.65
C CYS A 157 -0.56 -12.10 3.87
N GLN A 158 0.32 -12.34 2.89
CA GLN A 158 1.43 -13.27 3.07
C GLN A 158 2.57 -12.61 3.86
N ALA A 159 2.76 -11.30 3.69
CA ALA A 159 3.78 -10.53 4.35
C ALA A 159 3.63 -10.48 5.88
N SER A 160 4.77 -10.48 6.57
CA SER A 160 4.90 -10.27 8.02
C SER A 160 5.47 -8.89 8.38
N SER A 161 5.83 -8.08 7.39
CA SER A 161 6.36 -6.72 7.57
C SER A 161 5.38 -5.67 7.05
N SER A 162 5.46 -4.45 7.58
CA SER A 162 4.64 -3.32 7.12
C SER A 162 4.91 -2.96 5.66
N LEU A 163 6.18 -3.06 5.23
CA LEU A 163 6.56 -2.83 3.83
C LEU A 163 5.95 -3.88 2.91
N GLY A 164 5.97 -5.16 3.30
CA GLY A 164 5.32 -6.23 2.53
C GLY A 164 3.80 -6.12 2.52
N ALA A 165 3.18 -5.64 3.60
CA ALA A 165 1.74 -5.36 3.60
C ALA A 165 1.39 -4.19 2.66
N PHE A 166 2.23 -3.15 2.59
CA PHE A 166 2.07 -2.05 1.64
C PHE A 166 2.29 -2.48 0.19
N ASP A 167 3.27 -3.36 -0.04
CA ASP A 167 3.49 -4.02 -1.32
C ASP A 167 2.24 -4.77 -1.81
N GLU A 168 1.64 -5.57 -0.94
CA GLU A 168 0.37 -6.26 -1.23
C GLU A 168 -0.80 -5.30 -1.44
N LEU A 169 -0.90 -4.22 -0.64
CA LEU A 169 -1.91 -3.17 -0.86
C LEU A 169 -1.78 -2.56 -2.26
N PHE A 170 -0.57 -2.21 -2.68
CA PHE A 170 -0.31 -1.69 -4.03
C PHE A 170 -0.73 -2.69 -5.11
N LYS A 171 -0.36 -3.96 -4.96
CA LYS A 171 -0.70 -5.03 -5.93
C LYS A 171 -2.22 -5.25 -6.07
N SER A 172 -2.98 -5.02 -5.00
CA SER A 172 -4.44 -5.15 -5.00
C SER A 172 -5.12 -4.21 -5.99
N HIS A 173 -4.52 -3.05 -6.27
CA HIS A 173 -4.98 -2.11 -7.31
C HIS A 173 -5.12 -2.81 -8.66
N TYR A 174 -4.09 -3.55 -9.09
CA TYR A 174 -4.07 -4.19 -10.39
C TYR A 174 -4.81 -5.53 -10.43
N VAL A 175 -4.74 -6.30 -9.34
CA VAL A 175 -5.38 -7.61 -9.30
C VAL A 175 -6.91 -7.50 -9.23
N PHE A 176 -7.43 -6.49 -8.55
CA PHE A 176 -8.87 -6.29 -8.37
C PHE A 176 -9.41 -5.01 -9.04
N ASN A 177 -8.62 -4.34 -9.89
CA ASN A 177 -9.00 -3.11 -10.60
C ASN A 177 -9.60 -2.04 -9.66
N LEU A 178 -8.93 -1.81 -8.53
CA LEU A 178 -9.35 -0.84 -7.53
C LEU A 178 -8.84 0.55 -7.91
N SER A 179 -9.52 1.61 -7.52
CA SER A 179 -8.99 2.97 -7.70
C SER A 179 -8.10 3.38 -6.53
N TYR A 180 -7.10 4.24 -6.78
CA TYR A 180 -6.36 4.89 -5.70
C TYR A 180 -7.25 5.88 -4.95
N ASP A 181 -7.01 6.05 -3.65
CA ASP A 181 -7.60 7.18 -2.92
C ASP A 181 -7.07 8.49 -3.54
N GLU A 182 -7.97 9.41 -3.88
CA GLU A 182 -7.66 10.68 -4.55
C GLU A 182 -6.56 11.49 -3.83
N SER A 183 -6.48 11.38 -2.50
CA SER A 183 -5.48 12.10 -1.71
C SER A 183 -4.10 11.45 -1.75
N LEU A 184 -4.02 10.18 -2.15
CA LEU A 184 -2.79 9.39 -2.21
C LEU A 184 -2.30 9.11 -3.63
N VAL A 185 -3.00 9.62 -4.66
CA VAL A 185 -2.65 9.38 -6.07
C VAL A 185 -1.18 9.65 -6.34
N GLN A 186 -0.63 10.79 -5.88
CA GLN A 186 0.79 11.12 -6.13
C GLN A 186 1.77 10.11 -5.51
N LEU A 187 1.44 9.56 -4.33
CA LEU A 187 2.24 8.52 -3.69
C LEU A 187 2.18 7.24 -4.53
N TYR A 188 0.98 6.78 -4.88
CA TYR A 188 0.81 5.56 -5.64
C TYR A 188 1.40 5.65 -7.05
N THR A 189 1.21 6.79 -7.74
CA THR A 189 1.84 7.06 -9.03
C THR A 189 3.36 7.03 -8.94
N PHE A 190 3.96 7.55 -7.85
CA PHE A 190 5.40 7.42 -7.63
C PHE A 190 5.82 5.95 -7.51
N ILE A 191 5.13 5.16 -6.68
CA ILE A 191 5.44 3.72 -6.51
C ILE A 191 5.28 2.97 -7.84
N GLN A 192 4.19 3.20 -8.55
CA GLN A 192 3.88 2.61 -9.86
C GLN A 192 4.97 2.89 -10.89
N THR A 193 5.31 4.16 -11.08
CA THR A 193 6.14 4.59 -12.21
C THR A 193 7.63 4.58 -11.90
N THR A 194 8.02 4.80 -10.64
CA THR A 194 9.44 4.92 -10.25
C THR A 194 10.02 3.62 -9.71
N ILE A 195 9.23 2.84 -8.97
CA ILE A 195 9.71 1.61 -8.34
C ILE A 195 9.37 0.40 -9.21
N TYR A 196 8.10 0.30 -9.58
CA TYR A 196 7.60 -0.82 -10.37
C TYR A 196 7.85 -0.67 -11.88
N ASN A 197 8.03 0.56 -12.35
CA ASN A 197 8.13 0.91 -13.78
C ASN A 197 6.93 0.41 -14.59
N ILE A 198 5.73 0.50 -14.01
CA ILE A 198 4.46 0.17 -14.68
C ILE A 198 3.90 1.46 -15.28
N ASP A 199 3.44 1.40 -16.53
CA ASP A 199 2.69 2.47 -17.22
C ASP A 199 3.38 3.85 -17.24
N VAL A 200 4.72 3.86 -17.26
CA VAL A 200 5.55 5.08 -17.21
C VAL A 200 5.25 6.06 -18.36
N ALA A 201 4.89 5.55 -19.53
CA ALA A 201 4.61 6.38 -20.71
C ALA A 201 3.13 6.78 -20.85
N THR A 202 2.23 6.14 -20.10
CA THR A 202 0.78 6.25 -20.25
C THR A 202 0.10 6.93 -19.07
N THR A 203 0.75 6.93 -17.90
CA THR A 203 0.22 7.53 -16.67
C THR A 203 0.42 9.04 -16.70
N ASP A 204 -0.64 9.80 -16.41
CA ASP A 204 -0.54 11.26 -16.22
C ASP A 204 0.13 11.55 -14.88
N GLU A 205 1.42 11.86 -14.94
CA GLU A 205 2.24 12.16 -13.76
C GLU A 205 2.26 13.64 -13.46
N SER A 206 1.98 13.99 -12.20
CA SER A 206 2.16 15.37 -11.76
C SER A 206 3.64 15.81 -11.92
N PRO A 207 3.92 17.08 -12.27
CA PRO A 207 5.29 17.57 -12.43
C PRO A 207 6.21 17.30 -11.23
N ARG A 208 5.63 17.27 -10.02
CA ARG A 208 6.36 16.98 -8.77
C ARG A 208 6.84 15.53 -8.69
N VAL A 209 6.02 14.59 -9.15
CA VAL A 209 6.40 13.16 -9.19
C VAL A 209 7.50 12.95 -10.22
N CYS A 210 7.39 13.57 -11.40
CA CYS A 210 8.44 13.54 -12.43
C CYS A 210 9.77 14.11 -11.91
N GLU A 211 9.74 15.28 -11.27
CA GLU A 211 10.93 15.92 -10.71
C GLU A 211 11.56 15.05 -9.61
N PHE A 212 10.75 14.53 -8.70
CA PHE A 212 11.23 13.68 -7.61
C PHE A 212 11.80 12.36 -8.13
N ARG A 213 11.14 11.72 -9.11
CA ARG A 213 11.64 10.54 -9.81
C ARG A 213 13.00 10.81 -10.42
N ALA A 214 13.18 11.93 -11.12
CA ALA A 214 14.48 12.29 -11.70
C ALA A 214 15.58 12.38 -10.63
N LYS A 215 15.30 12.93 -9.45
CA LYS A 215 16.27 13.00 -8.34
C LYS A 215 16.58 11.64 -7.72
N VAL A 216 15.59 10.75 -7.66
CA VAL A 216 15.74 9.42 -7.07
C VAL A 216 16.34 8.41 -8.05
N LEU A 217 16.21 8.60 -9.36
CA LEU A 217 16.82 7.71 -10.36
C LEU A 217 18.24 8.13 -10.74
N ASN A 218 18.58 9.41 -10.67
CA ASN A 218 19.95 9.92 -10.79
C ASN A 218 20.79 9.67 -9.54
#